data_AF-A0A0G1CWI4-F1
#
_entry.id   AF-A0A0G1CWI4-F1
#
_cell.length_a   1.000
_cell.length_b   1.000
_cell.length_c   1.000
_cell.angle_alpha   90.00
_cell.angle_beta   90.00
_cell.angle_gamma   90.00
#
_symmetry.space_group_name_H-M   'P 1'
#
loop_
_entity.id
_entity.type
_entity.pdbx_description
1 polymer ?
#
loop_
_entity_poly.entity_id
_entity_poly.type
_entity_poly.pdbx_seq_one_letter_code
_entity_poly.pdbx_strand_id
1 'polypeptide(L)'
;MRQSPQVEVFRGHWEECLKHLDTRITVKAPRGLPGAAQARKPLADFCGVKIPSVTRWFSGAILPNGTELIKLLCYLDLMGYKVIELERMQPGRRGFAELIGFGLLSIEQAAELIGYANTATLYQVLHGRQNSDEEKDQKMWDIWKEKSRELELRKAEARKQNGSESLPVVDQGAEKSSPVLATSGRISRHTAAIIVAVGLQSLLEEDLFEDFSENDCAELRQTAYKLLGLLMKFSGLGSWLATLPGKGGG
;
A
#
# COMPACT_ATOMS: atom_id res chain seq x y z
N MET A 1 -10.39 3.66 -25.78
CA MET A 1 -9.64 4.90 -25.48
C MET A 1 -8.38 4.51 -24.71
N ARG A 2 -7.18 4.78 -25.22
CA ARG A 2 -5.94 4.52 -24.45
C ARG A 2 -5.77 5.69 -23.49
N GLN A 3 -5.91 5.44 -22.18
CA GLN A 3 -5.55 6.43 -21.17
C GLN A 3 -4.03 6.69 -21.31
N SER A 4 -3.63 7.95 -21.36
CA SER A 4 -2.20 8.30 -21.31
C SER A 4 -1.58 7.68 -20.05
N PRO A 5 -0.39 7.09 -20.14
CA PRO A 5 0.24 6.47 -18.98
C PRO A 5 0.40 7.52 -17.89
N GLN A 6 -0.25 7.31 -16.74
CA GLN A 6 -0.05 8.15 -15.58
C GLN A 6 1.41 7.97 -15.12
N VAL A 7 2.09 9.08 -14.85
CA VAL A 7 3.44 9.04 -14.24
C VAL A 7 3.29 8.41 -12.86
N GLU A 8 3.97 7.29 -12.66
CA GLU A 8 3.99 6.60 -11.39
C GLU A 8 4.67 7.49 -10.34
N VAL A 9 3.96 7.75 -9.25
CA VAL A 9 4.46 8.59 -8.15
C VAL A 9 5.30 7.79 -7.17
N PHE A 10 4.80 6.62 -6.78
CA PHE A 10 5.41 5.70 -5.82
C PHE A 10 4.64 4.37 -5.87
N ARG A 11 5.35 3.26 -5.62
CA ARG A 11 4.77 1.91 -5.57
C ARG A 11 5.06 1.26 -4.22
N GLY A 12 4.04 0.66 -3.63
CA GLY A 12 4.16 -0.02 -2.33
C GLY A 12 2.82 -0.49 -1.79
N HIS A 13 2.84 -0.99 -0.56
CA HIS A 13 1.62 -1.26 0.20
C HIS A 13 0.89 0.04 0.53
N TRP A 14 -0.42 -0.02 0.74
CA TRP A 14 -1.23 1.18 0.97
C TRP A 14 -0.74 2.03 2.16
N GLU A 15 -0.20 1.42 3.22
CA GLU A 15 0.40 2.15 4.35
C GLU A 15 1.65 2.94 3.93
N GLU A 16 2.48 2.33 3.09
CA GLU A 16 3.70 2.95 2.57
C GLU A 16 3.37 4.11 1.63
N CYS A 17 2.40 3.91 0.74
CA CYS A 17 1.86 4.97 -0.12
C CYS A 17 1.29 6.13 0.70
N LEU A 18 0.53 5.83 1.77
CA LEU A 18 -0.03 6.82 2.67
C LEU A 18 1.05 7.61 3.41
N LYS A 19 2.10 6.93 3.89
CA LYS A 19 3.25 7.56 4.55
C LYS A 19 4.06 8.44 3.58
N HIS A 20 4.24 7.98 2.35
CA HIS A 20 4.87 8.77 1.28
C HIS A 20 4.05 10.03 0.98
N LEU A 21 2.72 9.91 0.93
CA LEU A 21 1.82 11.04 0.77
C LEU A 21 1.94 12.05 1.92
N ASP A 22 1.96 11.61 3.20
CA ASP A 22 2.17 12.52 4.36
C ASP A 22 3.51 13.25 4.26
N THR A 23 4.56 12.56 3.82
CA THR A 23 5.89 13.16 3.64
C THR A 23 5.83 14.29 2.61
N ARG A 24 5.20 14.06 1.44
CA ARG A 24 5.04 15.08 0.39
C ARG A 24 4.19 16.26 0.85
N ILE A 25 3.11 16.00 1.59
CA ILE A 25 2.27 17.05 2.16
C ILE A 25 3.05 17.87 3.19
N THR A 26 3.80 17.22 4.08
CA THR A 26 4.57 17.88 5.14
C THR A 26 5.69 18.76 4.57
N VAL A 27 6.32 18.36 3.44
CA VAL A 27 7.30 19.19 2.74
C VAL A 27 6.67 20.48 2.22
N LYS A 28 5.44 20.42 1.69
CA LYS A 28 4.72 21.61 1.21
C LYS A 28 4.16 22.46 2.35
N ALA A 29 3.67 21.81 3.40
CA ALA A 29 2.94 22.43 4.50
C ALA A 29 3.32 21.75 5.83
N PRO A 30 4.39 22.23 6.50
CA PRO A 30 4.86 21.67 7.76
C PRO A 30 3.77 21.61 8.85
N ARG A 31 3.89 20.61 9.73
CA ARG A 31 2.94 20.37 10.83
C ARG A 31 2.85 21.60 11.74
N GLY A 32 1.63 21.95 12.16
CA GLY A 32 1.35 23.08 13.04
C GLY A 32 1.12 24.41 12.33
N LEU A 33 1.41 24.50 11.02
CA LEU A 33 1.07 25.68 10.22
C LEU A 33 -0.36 25.58 9.66
N PRO A 34 -1.05 26.73 9.44
CA PRO A 34 -2.40 26.75 8.88
C PRO A 34 -2.54 26.00 7.54
N GLY A 35 -1.47 25.98 6.73
CA GLY A 35 -1.45 25.28 5.43
C GLY A 35 -1.55 23.76 5.52
N ALA A 36 -1.21 23.14 6.66
CA ALA A 36 -1.23 21.68 6.78
C ALA A 36 -2.65 21.12 6.74
N ALA A 37 -3.62 21.83 7.32
CA ALA A 37 -5.03 21.44 7.25
C ALA A 37 -5.56 21.56 5.81
N GLN A 38 -5.19 22.64 5.11
CA GLN A 38 -5.60 22.85 3.73
C GLN A 38 -5.02 21.79 2.79
N ALA A 39 -3.75 21.41 2.95
CA ALA A 39 -3.11 20.38 2.13
C ALA A 39 -3.68 18.96 2.36
N ARG A 40 -4.34 18.72 3.50
CA ARG A 40 -5.01 17.45 3.82
C ARG A 40 -6.47 17.40 3.37
N LYS A 41 -7.05 18.56 3.08
CA LYS A 41 -8.46 18.71 2.74
C LYS A 41 -8.88 17.86 1.54
N PRO A 42 -8.11 17.78 0.42
CA PRO A 42 -8.53 16.97 -0.73
C PRO A 42 -8.75 15.48 -0.40
N LEU A 43 -7.85 14.89 0.38
CA LEU A 43 -7.99 13.50 0.84
C LEU A 43 -9.19 13.34 1.79
N ALA A 44 -9.38 14.30 2.71
CA ALA A 44 -10.50 14.29 3.65
C ALA A 44 -11.85 14.36 2.92
N ASP A 45 -11.97 15.31 1.98
CA ASP A 45 -13.17 15.54 1.18
C ASP A 45 -13.47 14.33 0.28
N PHE A 46 -12.46 13.74 -0.37
CA PHE A 46 -12.64 12.53 -1.19
C PHE A 46 -13.13 11.34 -0.36
N CYS A 47 -12.54 11.10 0.80
CA CYS A 47 -12.94 9.99 1.67
C CYS A 47 -14.27 10.26 2.40
N GLY A 48 -14.73 11.52 2.45
CA GLY A 48 -15.90 11.92 3.20
C GLY A 48 -15.67 11.92 4.72
N VAL A 49 -14.44 12.20 5.15
CA VAL A 49 -14.03 12.21 6.57
C VAL A 49 -13.58 13.61 6.98
N LYS A 50 -13.45 13.85 8.30
CA LYS A 50 -12.91 15.12 8.81
C LYS A 50 -11.38 15.13 8.72
N ILE A 51 -10.78 16.30 8.55
CA ILE A 51 -9.31 16.50 8.54
C ILE A 51 -8.58 15.90 9.76
N PRO A 52 -9.14 15.94 10.99
CA PRO A 52 -8.54 15.25 12.14
C PRO A 52 -8.39 13.74 11.94
N SER A 53 -9.33 13.08 11.24
CA SER A 53 -9.22 11.65 10.94
C SER A 53 -8.01 11.37 10.04
N VAL A 54 -7.84 12.13 8.97
CA VAL A 54 -6.66 12.05 8.08
C VAL A 54 -5.37 12.32 8.85
N THR A 55 -5.39 13.29 9.76
CA THR A 55 -4.24 13.58 10.63
C THR A 55 -3.87 12.38 11.49
N ARG A 56 -4.86 11.67 12.05
CA ARG A 56 -4.64 10.44 12.81
C ARG A 56 -4.11 9.31 11.94
N TRP A 57 -4.59 9.18 10.70
CA TRP A 57 -4.07 8.23 9.72
C TRP A 57 -2.59 8.45 9.43
N PHE A 58 -2.19 9.68 9.14
CA PHE A 58 -0.78 10.03 8.89
C PHE A 58 0.13 9.81 10.11
N SER A 59 -0.40 9.97 11.32
CA SER A 59 0.36 9.66 12.54
C SER A 59 0.42 8.17 12.88
N GLY A 60 -0.35 7.32 12.19
CA GLY A 60 -0.52 5.91 12.54
C GLY A 60 -1.36 5.66 13.81
N ALA A 61 -1.94 6.71 14.41
CA ALA A 61 -2.73 6.59 15.64
C ALA A 61 -4.05 5.83 15.43
N ILE A 62 -4.64 5.94 14.25
CA ILE A 62 -5.76 5.12 13.77
C ILE A 62 -5.48 4.81 12.32
N LEU A 63 -5.77 3.59 11.88
CA LEU A 63 -5.75 3.22 10.47
C LEU A 63 -7.17 3.25 9.88
N PRO A 64 -7.33 3.65 8.62
CA PRO A 64 -8.62 3.55 7.93
C PRO A 64 -9.05 2.09 7.83
N ASN A 65 -10.34 1.84 7.92
CA ASN A 65 -10.95 0.53 7.76
C ASN A 65 -12.24 0.65 6.93
N GLY A 66 -12.85 -0.47 6.58
CA GLY A 66 -14.13 -0.49 5.86
C GLY A 66 -14.16 0.39 4.61
N THR A 67 -15.19 1.24 4.49
CA THR A 67 -15.39 2.12 3.34
C THR A 67 -14.27 3.17 3.21
N GLU A 68 -13.78 3.69 4.33
CA GLU A 68 -12.70 4.68 4.33
C GLU A 68 -11.42 4.12 3.72
N LEU A 69 -11.11 2.85 3.96
CA LEU A 69 -9.95 2.20 3.35
C LEU A 69 -10.15 2.05 1.83
N ILE A 70 -11.31 1.59 1.37
CA ILE A 70 -11.61 1.48 -0.07
C ILE A 70 -11.44 2.85 -0.76
N LYS A 71 -12.02 3.90 -0.17
CA LYS A 71 -11.88 5.27 -0.70
C LYS A 71 -10.44 5.74 -0.69
N LEU A 72 -9.67 5.46 0.37
CA LEU A 72 -8.24 5.80 0.41
C LEU A 72 -7.47 5.12 -0.73
N LEU A 73 -7.68 3.82 -0.95
CA LEU A 73 -7.01 3.08 -2.04
C LEU A 73 -7.32 3.73 -3.40
N CYS A 74 -8.59 4.05 -3.67
CA CYS A 74 -8.98 4.74 -4.89
C CYS A 74 -8.39 6.15 -5.01
N TYR A 75 -8.27 6.89 -3.90
CA TYR A 75 -7.62 8.20 -3.89
C TYR A 75 -6.13 8.10 -4.22
N LEU A 76 -5.43 7.12 -3.65
CA LEU A 76 -4.02 6.89 -3.94
C LEU A 76 -3.80 6.54 -5.42
N ASP A 77 -4.60 5.63 -5.99
CA ASP A 77 -4.58 5.31 -7.43
C ASP A 77 -4.89 6.54 -8.29
N LEU A 78 -5.88 7.35 -7.90
CA LEU A 78 -6.22 8.62 -8.56
C LEU A 78 -5.03 9.57 -8.62
N MET A 79 -4.23 9.63 -7.55
CA MET A 79 -3.04 10.47 -7.41
C MET A 79 -1.79 9.87 -8.07
N GLY A 80 -1.91 8.73 -8.76
CA GLY A 80 -0.81 8.10 -9.50
C GLY A 80 0.08 7.17 -8.66
N TYR A 81 -0.36 6.77 -7.47
CA TYR A 81 0.31 5.73 -6.69
C TYR A 81 -0.04 4.35 -7.23
N LYS A 82 0.93 3.43 -7.21
CA LYS A 82 0.72 2.01 -7.51
C LYS A 82 0.60 1.24 -6.20
N VAL A 83 -0.64 1.00 -5.79
CA VAL A 83 -0.97 0.32 -4.54
C VAL A 83 -1.03 -1.18 -4.77
N ILE A 84 -0.14 -1.95 -4.14
CA ILE A 84 0.02 -3.40 -4.37
C ILE A 84 -1.31 -4.16 -4.17
N GLU A 85 -2.10 -3.78 -3.18
CA GLU A 85 -3.39 -4.38 -2.88
C GLU A 85 -4.38 -4.24 -4.05
N LEU A 86 -4.36 -3.10 -4.75
CA LEU A 86 -5.19 -2.88 -5.95
C LEU A 86 -4.62 -3.58 -7.19
N GLU A 87 -3.30 -3.77 -7.28
CA GLU A 87 -2.67 -4.49 -8.39
C GLU A 87 -2.95 -5.99 -8.34
N ARG A 88 -2.94 -6.58 -7.13
CA ARG A 88 -3.22 -8.00 -6.91
C ARG A 88 -4.71 -8.33 -6.97
N MET A 89 -5.57 -7.31 -6.86
CA MET A 89 -7.02 -7.50 -6.90
C MET A 89 -7.50 -7.89 -8.30
N GLN A 90 -8.35 -8.91 -8.37
CA GLN A 90 -8.95 -9.32 -9.64
C GLN A 90 -9.71 -8.15 -10.31
N PRO A 91 -9.67 -8.01 -11.64
CA PRO A 91 -10.23 -6.85 -12.34
C PRO A 91 -11.68 -6.52 -12.01
N GLY A 92 -12.55 -7.54 -11.87
CA GLY A 92 -13.96 -7.34 -11.49
C GLY A 92 -14.13 -6.80 -10.09
N ARG A 93 -13.41 -7.37 -9.11
CA ARG A 93 -13.42 -6.89 -7.73
C ARG A 93 -12.85 -5.48 -7.63
N ARG A 94 -11.75 -5.19 -8.34
CA ARG A 94 -11.17 -3.84 -8.40
C ARG A 94 -12.16 -2.84 -8.98
N GLY A 95 -12.75 -3.15 -10.13
CA GLY A 95 -13.73 -2.28 -10.77
C GLY A 95 -14.93 -2.01 -9.87
N PHE A 96 -15.41 -3.04 -9.17
CA PHE A 96 -16.51 -2.91 -8.21
C PHE A 96 -16.12 -2.10 -6.96
N ALA A 97 -14.92 -2.30 -6.42
CA ALA A 97 -14.37 -1.49 -5.33
C ALA A 97 -14.24 -0.01 -5.74
N GLU A 98 -13.87 0.28 -6.99
CA GLU A 98 -13.83 1.64 -7.51
C GLU A 98 -15.22 2.28 -7.57
N LEU A 99 -16.30 1.55 -7.89
CA LEU A 99 -17.66 2.09 -7.80
C LEU A 99 -17.98 2.62 -6.39
N ILE A 100 -17.55 1.88 -5.36
CA ILE A 100 -17.73 2.28 -3.96
C ILE A 100 -16.81 3.46 -3.62
N GLY A 101 -15.53 3.36 -4.00
CA GLY A 101 -14.51 4.37 -3.72
C GLY A 101 -14.84 5.75 -4.31
N PHE A 102 -15.43 5.79 -5.51
CA PHE A 102 -15.88 7.02 -6.16
C PHE A 102 -17.32 7.44 -5.82
N GLY A 103 -17.99 6.69 -4.93
CA GLY A 103 -19.32 7.01 -4.42
C GLY A 103 -20.47 6.80 -5.39
N LEU A 104 -20.31 5.93 -6.40
CA LEU A 104 -21.40 5.51 -7.29
C LEU A 104 -22.32 4.45 -6.66
N LEU A 105 -21.80 3.73 -5.67
CA LEU A 105 -22.55 2.79 -4.84
C LEU A 105 -22.18 3.04 -3.38
N SER A 106 -23.17 3.02 -2.49
CA SER A 106 -22.90 2.84 -1.06
C SER A 106 -22.48 1.40 -0.80
N ILE A 107 -21.80 1.14 0.33
CA ILE A 107 -21.41 -0.23 0.68
C ILE A 107 -22.63 -1.12 0.97
N GLU A 108 -23.70 -0.54 1.51
CA GLU A 108 -24.97 -1.22 1.78
C GLU A 108 -25.64 -1.65 0.48
N GLN A 109 -25.74 -0.73 -0.49
CA GLN A 109 -26.25 -1.03 -1.83
C GLN A 109 -25.40 -2.08 -2.54
N ALA A 110 -24.07 -1.97 -2.42
CA ALA A 110 -23.15 -2.95 -3.00
C ALA A 110 -23.34 -4.34 -2.39
N ALA A 111 -23.50 -4.44 -1.07
CA ALA A 111 -23.76 -5.71 -0.39
C ALA A 111 -25.10 -6.31 -0.81
N GLU A 112 -26.15 -5.49 -0.91
CA GLU A 112 -27.48 -5.91 -1.36
C GLU A 112 -27.46 -6.44 -2.80
N LEU A 113 -26.85 -5.70 -3.74
CA LEU A 113 -26.76 -6.10 -5.15
C LEU A 113 -26.04 -7.43 -5.37
N ILE A 114 -25.02 -7.71 -4.56
CA ILE A 114 -24.26 -8.96 -4.65
C ILE A 114 -24.93 -10.10 -3.86
N GLY A 115 -25.81 -9.78 -2.91
CA GLY A 115 -26.48 -10.75 -2.04
C GLY A 115 -25.65 -11.15 -0.82
N TYR A 116 -24.83 -10.23 -0.27
CA TYR A 116 -24.19 -10.41 1.03
C TYR A 116 -25.11 -9.96 2.15
N ALA A 117 -25.29 -10.79 3.17
CA ALA A 117 -26.10 -10.45 4.36
C ALA A 117 -25.47 -9.34 5.23
N ASN A 118 -24.15 -9.15 5.13
CA ASN A 118 -23.41 -8.18 5.94
C ASN A 118 -22.33 -7.49 5.10
N THR A 119 -22.22 -6.17 5.25
CA THR A 119 -21.17 -5.34 4.63
C THR A 119 -19.77 -5.76 5.08
N ALA A 120 -19.63 -6.27 6.31
CA ALA A 120 -18.37 -6.81 6.82
C ALA A 120 -17.81 -7.93 5.93
N THR A 121 -18.65 -8.85 5.46
CA THR A 121 -18.25 -9.94 4.56
C THR A 121 -17.79 -9.38 3.22
N LEU A 122 -18.52 -8.40 2.67
CA LEU A 122 -18.12 -7.74 1.44
C LEU A 122 -16.74 -7.07 1.57
N TYR A 123 -16.44 -6.41 2.69
CA TYR A 123 -15.11 -5.84 2.92
C TYR A 123 -14.01 -6.89 2.93
N GLN A 124 -14.22 -8.03 3.60
CA GLN A 124 -13.21 -9.10 3.63
C GLN A 124 -12.95 -9.65 2.22
N VAL A 125 -14.00 -9.79 1.41
CA VAL A 125 -13.91 -10.26 0.01
C VAL A 125 -13.18 -9.26 -0.86
N LEU A 126 -13.52 -7.97 -0.78
CA LEU A 126 -12.85 -6.92 -1.56
C LEU A 126 -11.39 -6.76 -1.16
N HIS A 127 -11.03 -7.00 0.10
CA HIS A 127 -9.63 -6.97 0.55
C HIS A 127 -8.87 -8.28 0.29
N GLY A 128 -9.50 -9.28 -0.33
CA GLY A 128 -8.86 -10.57 -0.62
C GLY A 128 -8.60 -11.43 0.62
N ARG A 129 -9.17 -11.08 1.78
CA ARG A 129 -9.07 -11.87 3.03
C ARG A 129 -10.04 -13.06 3.04
N GLN A 130 -11.07 -12.99 2.21
CA GLN A 130 -12.04 -14.06 2.02
C GLN A 130 -12.29 -14.26 0.52
N ASN A 131 -12.44 -15.52 0.12
CA ASN A 131 -12.84 -15.85 -1.25
C ASN A 131 -14.35 -15.62 -1.43
N SER A 132 -14.74 -15.05 -2.56
CA SER A 132 -16.11 -15.10 -3.05
C SER A 132 -16.35 -16.34 -3.89
N ASP A 133 -17.62 -16.71 -4.02
CA ASP A 133 -18.05 -17.65 -5.03
C ASP A 133 -17.98 -17.00 -6.43
N GLU A 134 -17.88 -17.85 -7.46
CA GLU A 134 -17.73 -17.43 -8.85
C GLU A 134 -18.96 -16.64 -9.35
N GLU A 135 -20.15 -16.97 -8.84
CA GLU A 135 -21.39 -16.27 -9.19
C GLU A 135 -21.37 -14.80 -8.72
N LYS A 136 -20.88 -14.54 -7.50
CA LYS A 136 -20.75 -13.16 -6.97
C LYS A 136 -19.63 -12.40 -7.65
N ASP A 137 -18.51 -13.06 -7.97
CA ASP A 137 -17.44 -12.43 -8.76
C ASP A 137 -17.94 -12.00 -10.14
N GLN A 138 -18.74 -12.84 -10.79
CA GLN A 138 -19.39 -12.52 -12.05
C GLN A 138 -20.38 -11.35 -11.91
N LYS A 139 -21.20 -11.34 -10.84
CA LYS A 139 -22.10 -10.20 -10.54
C LYS A 139 -21.34 -8.89 -10.33
N MET A 140 -20.23 -8.90 -9.59
CA MET A 140 -19.39 -7.70 -9.40
C MET A 140 -18.87 -7.17 -10.73
N TRP A 141 -18.40 -8.07 -11.60
CA TRP A 141 -17.92 -7.73 -12.93
C TRP A 141 -19.01 -7.13 -13.82
N ASP A 142 -20.22 -7.70 -13.82
CA ASP A 142 -21.33 -7.23 -14.64
C ASP A 142 -21.82 -5.84 -14.20
N ILE A 143 -21.97 -5.62 -12.89
CA ILE A 143 -22.34 -4.30 -12.34
C ILE A 143 -21.27 -3.25 -12.67
N TRP A 144 -19.98 -3.61 -12.53
CA TRP A 144 -18.89 -2.72 -12.92
C TRP A 144 -18.92 -2.38 -14.41
N LYS A 145 -19.13 -3.36 -15.29
CA LYS A 145 -19.25 -3.11 -16.73
C LYS A 145 -20.38 -2.15 -17.06
N GLU A 146 -21.55 -2.35 -16.47
CA GLU A 146 -22.72 -1.49 -16.64
C GLU A 146 -22.41 -0.03 -16.26
N LYS A 147 -21.77 0.18 -15.11
CA LYS A 147 -21.43 1.51 -14.57
C LYS A 147 -20.06 2.05 -15.01
N SER A 148 -19.32 1.33 -15.84
CA SER A 148 -17.93 1.66 -16.20
C SER A 148 -17.78 3.05 -16.84
N ARG A 149 -18.74 3.45 -17.69
CA ARG A 149 -18.73 4.78 -18.32
C ARG A 149 -18.90 5.89 -17.30
N GLU A 150 -19.83 5.72 -16.36
CA GLU A 150 -20.11 6.68 -15.30
C GLU A 150 -18.91 6.78 -14.35
N LEU A 151 -18.30 5.64 -14.00
CA LEU A 151 -17.08 5.57 -13.21
C LEU A 151 -15.93 6.37 -13.86
N GLU A 152 -15.69 6.20 -15.16
CA GLU A 152 -14.63 6.93 -15.86
C GLU A 152 -14.87 8.46 -15.87
N LEU A 153 -16.13 8.90 -16.01
CA LEU A 153 -16.48 10.31 -15.88
C LEU A 153 -16.18 10.83 -14.48
N ARG A 154 -16.54 10.06 -13.44
CA ARG A 154 -16.29 10.40 -12.04
C ARG A 154 -14.80 10.45 -11.71
N LYS A 155 -14.00 9.51 -12.25
CA LYS A 155 -12.53 9.51 -12.15
C LYS A 155 -11.96 10.77 -12.80
N ALA A 156 -12.42 11.13 -14.00
CA ALA A 156 -11.94 12.33 -14.69
C ALA A 156 -12.29 13.63 -13.94
N GLU A 157 -13.49 13.73 -13.37
CA GLU A 157 -13.90 14.85 -12.52
C GLU A 157 -13.02 14.95 -11.26
N ALA A 158 -12.86 13.84 -10.55
CA ALA A 158 -12.02 13.78 -9.36
C ALA A 158 -10.56 14.15 -9.67
N ARG A 159 -10.03 13.74 -10.83
CA ARG A 159 -8.69 14.18 -11.29
C ARG A 159 -8.62 15.67 -11.53
N LYS A 160 -9.66 16.31 -12.07
CA LYS A 160 -9.66 17.78 -12.27
C LYS A 160 -9.68 18.53 -10.94
N GLN A 161 -10.49 18.04 -10.00
CA GLN A 161 -10.63 18.63 -8.65
C GLN A 161 -9.37 18.48 -7.80
N ASN A 162 -8.69 17.33 -7.89
CA ASN A 162 -7.52 17.02 -7.06
C ASN A 162 -6.17 17.24 -7.77
N GLY A 163 -6.14 17.22 -9.10
CA GLY A 163 -4.91 17.29 -9.92
C GLY A 163 -4.43 18.69 -10.24
N SER A 164 -5.24 19.72 -9.99
CA SER A 164 -4.81 21.12 -10.12
C SER A 164 -3.82 21.53 -9.00
N GLU A 165 -3.77 20.79 -7.89
CA GLU A 165 -2.70 20.85 -6.89
C GLU A 165 -1.60 19.82 -7.19
N SER A 166 -1.11 19.75 -8.44
CA SER A 166 -0.05 18.84 -8.81
C SER A 166 1.08 18.89 -7.77
N LEU A 167 1.20 17.81 -7.00
CA LEU A 167 2.31 17.65 -6.08
C LEU A 167 3.54 17.60 -7.00
N PRO A 168 4.53 18.50 -6.85
CA PRO A 168 5.69 18.52 -7.72
C PRO A 168 6.26 17.12 -7.66
N VAL A 169 6.29 16.46 -8.81
CA VAL A 169 7.00 15.20 -8.97
C VAL A 169 8.42 15.56 -8.54
N VAL A 170 8.80 15.11 -7.35
CA VAL A 170 10.19 15.20 -6.94
C VAL A 170 10.82 14.22 -7.90
N ASP A 171 11.40 14.76 -8.96
CA ASP A 171 12.12 14.02 -9.98
C ASP A 171 13.29 13.36 -9.27
N GLN A 172 13.04 12.18 -8.69
CA GLN A 172 14.09 11.25 -8.35
C GLN A 172 14.56 10.67 -9.67
N GLY A 173 15.25 11.52 -10.44
CA GLY A 173 15.88 11.16 -11.69
C GLY A 173 16.74 9.94 -11.47
N ALA A 174 16.73 9.05 -12.46
CA ALA A 174 17.51 7.82 -12.53
C ALA A 174 18.93 8.00 -11.99
N GLU A 175 19.17 7.60 -10.74
CA GLU A 175 20.52 7.46 -10.20
C GLU A 175 21.12 6.14 -10.71
N LYS A 176 21.79 6.25 -11.87
CA LYS A 176 22.97 5.44 -12.14
C LYS A 176 23.94 5.62 -10.98
N SER A 177 24.16 4.53 -10.24
CA SER A 177 25.38 4.20 -9.50
C SER A 177 26.52 5.22 -9.57
N SER A 178 26.58 6.16 -8.61
CA SER A 178 27.82 6.66 -8.00
C SER A 178 27.53 7.50 -6.76
N PRO A 179 28.45 7.55 -5.78
CA PRO A 179 28.12 7.79 -4.38
C PRO A 179 28.21 9.27 -4.03
N VAL A 180 27.10 9.90 -3.62
CA VAL A 180 27.15 11.24 -2.99
C VAL A 180 26.23 11.30 -1.76
N LEU A 181 26.91 11.28 -0.61
CA LEU A 181 26.59 11.98 0.66
C LEU A 181 25.11 12.18 1.03
N ALA A 182 24.57 11.15 1.70
CA ALA A 182 23.38 11.26 2.52
C ALA A 182 23.61 12.17 3.74
N THR A 183 22.66 13.07 3.98
CA THR A 183 22.48 13.73 5.27
C THR A 183 22.09 12.66 6.29
N SER A 184 23.10 12.22 7.04
CA SER A 184 23.07 11.05 7.91
C SER A 184 22.28 11.31 9.20
N GLY A 185 21.01 10.92 9.20
CA GLY A 185 20.50 10.24 10.39
C GLY A 185 21.27 8.92 10.48
N ARG A 186 22.26 8.83 11.36
CA ARG A 186 23.05 7.60 11.54
C ARG A 186 22.13 6.50 12.05
N ILE A 187 21.51 5.77 11.14
CA ILE A 187 20.98 4.44 11.44
C ILE A 187 22.17 3.66 11.97
N SER A 188 22.08 3.25 13.23
CA SER A 188 23.17 2.51 13.84
C SER A 188 23.42 1.24 13.03
N ARG A 189 24.67 0.80 12.92
CA ARG A 189 25.00 -0.46 12.22
C ARG A 189 24.18 -1.64 12.77
N HIS A 190 23.84 -1.59 14.06
CA HIS A 190 22.96 -2.57 14.71
C HIS A 190 21.53 -2.51 14.18
N THR A 191 20.95 -1.33 14.05
CA THR A 191 19.59 -1.15 13.52
C THR A 191 19.50 -1.62 12.06
N ALA A 192 20.50 -1.30 11.24
CA ALA A 192 20.55 -1.80 9.86
C ALA A 192 20.64 -3.33 9.81
N ALA A 193 21.48 -3.94 10.67
CA ALA A 193 21.60 -5.40 10.74
C ALA A 193 20.29 -6.08 11.18
N ILE A 194 19.56 -5.48 12.13
CA ILE A 194 18.25 -5.99 12.57
C ILE A 194 17.22 -5.93 11.43
N ILE A 195 17.13 -4.80 10.72
CA ILE A 195 16.20 -4.63 9.60
C ILE A 195 16.46 -5.67 8.51
N VAL A 196 17.73 -5.90 8.16
CA VAL A 196 18.10 -6.92 7.16
C VAL A 196 17.74 -8.33 7.64
N ALA A 197 17.98 -8.65 8.91
CA ALA A 197 17.66 -9.97 9.46
C ALA A 197 16.15 -10.25 9.46
N VAL A 198 15.33 -9.27 9.86
CA VAL A 198 13.86 -9.39 9.86
C VAL A 198 13.32 -9.49 8.43
N GLY A 199 13.82 -8.67 7.50
CA GLY A 199 13.41 -8.74 6.10
C GLY A 199 13.75 -10.08 5.45
N LEU A 200 14.94 -10.62 5.73
CA LEU A 200 15.32 -11.95 5.26
C LEU A 200 14.42 -13.05 5.83
N GLN A 201 14.00 -12.94 7.09
CA GLN A 201 13.07 -13.91 7.68
C GLN A 201 11.72 -13.88 6.96
N SER A 202 11.13 -12.71 6.74
CA SER A 202 9.85 -12.60 6.02
C SER A 202 9.93 -13.20 4.61
N LEU A 203 11.05 -12.99 3.91
CA LEU A 203 11.31 -13.59 2.59
C LEU A 203 11.53 -15.12 2.64
N LEU A 204 11.81 -15.70 3.79
CA LEU A 204 11.97 -17.16 3.94
C LEU A 204 10.69 -17.85 4.41
N GLU A 205 9.74 -17.10 4.96
CA GLU A 205 8.43 -17.59 5.41
C GLU A 205 7.38 -17.59 4.28
N GLU A 206 7.57 -16.77 3.25
CA GLU A 206 6.83 -16.90 1.99
C GLU A 206 7.46 -18.06 1.20
N ASP A 207 6.64 -18.95 0.62
CA ASP A 207 7.04 -20.13 -0.19
C ASP A 207 7.73 -19.74 -1.52
N LEU A 208 8.64 -18.76 -1.48
CA LEU A 208 9.32 -18.14 -2.61
C LEU A 208 10.19 -19.11 -3.41
N PHE A 209 10.51 -20.27 -2.84
CA PHE A 209 11.33 -21.29 -3.50
C PHE A 209 10.54 -22.23 -4.41
N GLU A 210 9.20 -22.18 -4.40
CA GLU A 210 8.38 -23.07 -5.24
C GLU A 210 8.54 -22.78 -6.74
N ASP A 211 8.84 -21.54 -7.12
CA ASP A 211 8.96 -21.09 -8.52
C ASP A 211 10.41 -20.99 -9.03
N PHE A 212 11.40 -21.50 -8.28
CA PHE A 212 12.80 -21.37 -8.70
C PHE A 212 13.09 -22.18 -9.96
N SER A 213 13.67 -21.52 -10.97
CA SER A 213 14.15 -22.22 -12.16
C SER A 213 15.41 -23.03 -11.86
N GLU A 214 15.75 -23.98 -12.73
CA GLU A 214 17.01 -24.75 -12.61
C GLU A 214 18.25 -23.85 -12.60
N ASN A 215 18.20 -22.71 -13.30
CA ASN A 215 19.30 -21.75 -13.35
C ASN A 215 19.45 -20.99 -12.02
N ASP A 216 18.34 -20.59 -11.40
CA ASP A 216 18.35 -19.95 -10.08
C ASP A 216 18.91 -20.90 -9.02
N CYS A 217 18.54 -22.19 -9.11
CA CYS A 217 19.08 -23.23 -8.24
C CYS A 217 20.59 -23.42 -8.44
N ALA A 218 21.10 -23.32 -9.67
CA ALA A 218 22.52 -23.43 -9.95
C ALA A 218 23.32 -22.24 -9.40
N GLU A 219 22.80 -21.01 -9.52
CA GLU A 219 23.39 -19.81 -8.94
C GLU A 219 23.36 -19.83 -7.41
N LEU A 220 22.26 -20.31 -6.82
CA LEU A 220 22.15 -20.52 -5.38
C LEU A 220 23.17 -21.54 -4.87
N ARG A 221 23.42 -22.63 -5.62
CA ARG A 221 24.48 -23.60 -5.29
C ARG A 221 25.86 -22.97 -5.30
N GLN A 222 26.16 -22.08 -6.25
CA GLN A 222 27.45 -21.38 -6.28
C GLN A 222 27.65 -20.45 -5.09
N THR A 223 26.57 -19.99 -4.47
CA THR A 223 26.60 -19.12 -3.28
C THR A 223 26.29 -19.86 -1.97
N ALA A 224 26.02 -21.16 -2.03
CA ALA A 224 25.56 -21.96 -0.90
C ALA A 224 26.52 -21.94 0.30
N TYR A 225 27.84 -21.93 0.08
CA TYR A 225 28.81 -21.85 1.18
C TYR A 225 28.79 -20.48 1.90
N LYS A 226 28.47 -19.40 1.19
CA LYS A 226 28.30 -18.06 1.78
C LYS A 226 27.01 -17.98 2.59
N LEU A 227 25.92 -18.55 2.05
CA LEU A 227 24.63 -18.66 2.73
C LEU A 227 24.76 -19.51 4.00
N LEU A 228 25.43 -20.66 3.93
CA LEU A 228 25.70 -21.50 5.09
C LEU A 228 26.52 -20.76 6.14
N GLY A 229 27.56 -20.03 5.73
CA GLY A 229 28.34 -19.20 6.63
C GLY A 229 27.53 -18.09 7.32
N LEU A 230 26.54 -17.51 6.62
CA LEU A 230 25.62 -16.52 7.17
C LEU A 230 24.64 -17.16 8.16
N LEU A 231 24.06 -18.32 7.83
CA LEU A 231 23.16 -19.07 8.71
C LEU A 231 23.84 -19.49 10.01
N MET A 232 25.11 -19.94 9.93
CA MET A 232 25.89 -20.27 11.12
C MET A 232 26.12 -19.06 12.03
N LYS A 233 26.33 -17.87 11.45
CA LYS A 233 26.46 -16.62 12.23
C LYS A 233 25.13 -16.22 12.87
N PHE A 234 24.00 -16.40 12.19
CA PHE A 234 22.68 -16.15 12.77
C PHE A 234 22.34 -17.13 13.89
N SER A 235 22.65 -18.41 13.72
CA SER A 235 22.51 -19.42 14.77
C SER A 235 23.35 -19.07 16.01
N GLY A 236 24.61 -18.68 15.79
CA GLY A 236 25.48 -18.20 16.87
C GLY A 236 24.94 -16.96 17.57
N LEU A 237 24.38 -16.00 16.82
CA LEU A 237 23.75 -14.80 17.36
C LEU A 237 22.49 -15.14 18.18
N GLY A 238 21.63 -16.03 17.69
CA GLY A 238 20.43 -16.47 18.38
C GLY A 238 20.77 -17.18 19.70
N SER A 239 21.77 -18.07 19.67
CA SER A 239 22.29 -18.73 20.88
C SER A 239 22.83 -17.72 21.89
N TRP A 240 23.63 -16.75 21.44
CA TRP A 240 24.13 -15.69 22.31
C TRP A 240 23.00 -14.84 22.92
N LEU A 241 22.01 -14.43 22.12
CA LEU A 241 20.85 -13.68 22.60
C LEU A 241 20.04 -14.46 23.64
N ALA A 242 19.88 -15.78 23.46
CA ALA A 242 19.19 -16.63 24.42
C ALA A 242 19.93 -16.77 25.76
N THR A 243 21.24 -16.56 25.78
CA THR A 243 22.06 -16.58 27.00
C THR A 243 22.12 -15.24 27.73
N LEU A 244 21.59 -14.15 27.15
CA LEU A 244 21.56 -12.86 27.83
C LEU A 244 20.57 -12.92 29.00
N PRO A 245 20.95 -12.48 30.20
CA PRO A 245 20.04 -12.44 31.34
C PRO A 245 18.90 -11.49 31.00
N GLY A 246 17.68 -12.03 30.91
CA GLY A 246 16.48 -11.22 30.75
C GLY A 246 16.44 -10.21 31.88
N LYS A 247 16.38 -8.92 31.56
CA LYS A 247 16.08 -7.90 32.56
C LYS A 247 14.68 -8.19 33.10
N GLY A 248 14.60 -8.97 34.17
CA GLY A 248 13.40 -9.11 34.97
C GLY A 248 13.01 -7.73 35.48
N GLY A 249 11.89 -7.21 34.98
CA GLY A 249 11.31 -5.98 35.49
C GLY A 249 10.90 -6.18 36.94
N GLY A 250 11.62 -5.51 37.84
CA GLY A 250 11.11 -5.12 39.16
C GLY A 250 10.55 -3.72 39.08
#